data_AF-A0A3D2G8D8-F1
#
_entry.id   AF-A0A3D2G8D8-F1
#
_cell.length_a   1.000
_cell.length_b   1.000
_cell.length_c   1.000
_cell.angle_alpha   90.00
_cell.angle_beta   90.00
_cell.angle_gamma   90.00
#
_symmetry.space_group_name_H-M   'P 1'
#
loop_
_entity.id
_entity.type
_entity.pdbx_description
1 polymer ?
#
loop_
_entity_poly.entity_id
_entity_poly.type
_entity_poly.pdbx_seq_one_letter_code
_entity_poly.pdbx_strand_id
1 'polypeptide(L)'
;MASISYSTSDLLDKITNNGNSYISNYSKRVREADTDVQDLQKQLVIFRKDVKNLRNYSSDSYNKKQVKRQLTAFVKSYNSLKSSSDQADNASIKKEMDKLEEYLSDNEKSLKKLGIKSSNNKLKFDTDTFDDFTDKETKKVLQTLFEGSDSFISKVYKTGRDMDKSADEEEYQLNLRRFHTITQYTDAEINTATLANQLKQTCIASCQTNVGGTDEDAKRTSLREYVNTYNQLLAQNMDLSSLSKLQEIQKSQESELANLGITIQEDNSLLLDESKIQDSTFCNTYDMLFGEDSSYISSINQACDKTVNDVLKADKLGIKLDIGI
;
A
#
# COMPACT_ATOMS: atom_id res chain seq x y z
N MET A 1 11.34 -5.78 -1.70
CA MET A 1 10.34 -6.00 -2.76
C MET A 1 11.03 -6.74 -3.87
N ALA A 2 10.46 -7.83 -4.39
CA ALA A 2 10.99 -8.45 -5.60
C ALA A 2 10.83 -7.44 -6.75
N SER A 3 11.92 -7.05 -7.39
CA SER A 3 11.87 -6.18 -8.57
C SER A 3 11.20 -6.94 -9.70
N ILE A 4 10.12 -6.39 -10.27
CA ILE A 4 9.52 -6.95 -11.48
C ILE A 4 10.47 -6.61 -12.62
N SER A 5 10.84 -7.61 -13.43
CA SER A 5 11.71 -7.43 -14.60
C SER A 5 10.89 -7.61 -15.87
N TYR A 6 11.05 -6.71 -16.83
CA TYR A 6 10.47 -6.81 -18.17
C TYR A 6 11.53 -6.49 -19.21
N SER A 7 11.47 -7.14 -20.38
CA SER A 7 12.08 -6.53 -21.57
C SER A 7 11.35 -5.22 -21.91
N THR A 8 12.02 -4.30 -22.60
CA THR A 8 11.38 -3.06 -23.04
C THR A 8 10.14 -3.33 -23.90
N SER A 9 10.21 -4.28 -24.83
CA SER A 9 9.09 -4.65 -25.70
C SER A 9 7.90 -5.21 -24.90
N ASP A 10 8.15 -6.10 -23.94
CA ASP A 10 7.07 -6.65 -23.09
C ASP A 10 6.38 -5.57 -22.27
N LEU A 11 7.14 -4.60 -21.75
CA LEU A 11 6.57 -3.49 -20.99
C LEU A 11 5.72 -2.59 -21.89
N LEU A 12 6.22 -2.24 -23.09
CA LEU A 12 5.49 -1.46 -24.07
C LEU A 12 4.19 -2.16 -24.46
N ASP A 13 4.23 -3.46 -24.78
CA ASP A 13 3.04 -4.25 -25.11
C ASP A 13 2.03 -4.27 -23.97
N LYS A 14 2.49 -4.41 -22.71
CA LYS A 14 1.59 -4.34 -21.55
C LYS A 14 0.91 -2.99 -21.43
N ILE A 15 1.63 -1.91 -21.69
CA ILE A 15 1.11 -0.54 -21.57
C ILE A 15 0.11 -0.26 -22.69
N THR A 16 0.44 -0.58 -23.93
CA THR A 16 -0.40 -0.31 -25.11
C THR A 16 -1.67 -1.15 -25.11
N ASN A 17 -1.56 -2.45 -24.78
CA ASN A 17 -2.74 -3.34 -24.66
C ASN A 17 -3.71 -2.94 -23.55
N ASN A 18 -3.27 -2.09 -22.61
CA ASN A 18 -4.09 -1.55 -21.54
C ASN A 18 -4.41 -0.06 -21.74
N GLY A 19 -4.55 0.38 -23.00
CA GLY A 19 -4.99 1.73 -23.36
C GLY A 19 -3.98 2.80 -22.94
N ASN A 20 -2.69 2.56 -23.21
CA ASN A 20 -1.56 3.40 -22.81
C ASN A 20 -1.51 3.63 -21.29
N SER A 21 -1.70 2.56 -20.51
CA SER A 21 -1.62 2.65 -19.06
C SER A 21 -0.98 1.43 -18.40
N TYR A 22 -0.20 1.68 -17.34
CA TYR A 22 0.38 0.64 -16.49
C TYR A 22 -0.27 0.64 -15.10
N ILE A 23 -0.65 -0.54 -14.61
CA ILE A 23 -1.22 -0.71 -13.27
C ILE A 23 -0.16 -1.29 -12.34
N SER A 24 0.34 -0.47 -11.42
CA SER A 24 1.22 -0.93 -10.34
C SER A 24 0.40 -1.34 -9.12
N ASN A 25 0.74 -2.48 -8.53
CA ASN A 25 0.07 -2.99 -7.33
C ASN A 25 1.04 -2.88 -6.14
N TYR A 26 0.56 -2.32 -5.04
CA TYR A 26 1.32 -2.24 -3.80
C TYR A 26 0.44 -2.51 -2.59
N SER A 27 1.05 -2.89 -1.47
CA SER A 27 0.34 -3.10 -0.21
C SER A 27 0.82 -2.09 0.83
N LYS A 28 -0.11 -1.50 1.58
CA LYS A 28 0.18 -0.55 2.65
C LYS A 28 -0.63 -0.90 3.89
N ARG A 29 -0.03 -0.78 5.07
CA ARG A 29 -0.76 -0.84 6.34
C ARG A 29 -1.54 0.45 6.53
N VAL A 30 -2.84 0.34 6.71
CA VAL A 30 -3.78 1.44 6.90
C VAL A 30 -4.35 1.34 8.30
N ARG A 31 -4.43 2.49 8.98
CA ARG A 31 -5.09 2.60 10.26
C ARG A 31 -6.60 2.65 10.03
N GLU A 32 -7.33 1.68 10.55
CA GLU A 32 -8.77 1.54 10.39
C GLU A 32 -9.42 1.41 11.77
N ALA A 33 -10.61 1.98 11.92
CA ALA A 33 -11.37 1.85 13.15
C ALA A 33 -11.78 0.39 13.36
N ASP A 34 -11.59 -0.12 14.57
CA ASP A 34 -12.07 -1.42 14.98
C ASP A 34 -13.51 -1.29 15.47
N THR A 35 -14.45 -1.80 14.67
CA THR A 35 -15.87 -1.70 14.97
C THR A 35 -16.26 -2.47 16.23
N ASP A 36 -15.57 -3.57 16.54
CA ASP A 36 -15.84 -4.39 17.72
C ASP A 36 -15.36 -3.69 18.99
N VAL A 37 -14.19 -3.03 18.93
CA VAL A 37 -13.69 -2.15 20.02
C VAL A 37 -14.60 -0.93 20.20
N GLN A 38 -15.09 -0.30 19.13
CA GLN A 38 -16.04 0.81 19.23
C GLN A 38 -17.37 0.40 19.85
N ASP A 39 -17.89 -0.78 19.51
CA ASP A 39 -19.11 -1.31 20.13
C ASP A 39 -18.90 -1.66 21.60
N LEU A 40 -17.72 -2.17 21.96
CA LEU A 40 -17.31 -2.34 23.35
C LEU A 40 -17.27 -1.00 24.10
N GLN A 41 -16.65 0.05 23.54
CA GLN A 41 -16.61 1.38 24.18
C GLN A 41 -18.02 1.91 24.46
N LYS A 42 -18.98 1.73 23.54
CA LYS A 42 -20.40 2.08 23.76
C LYS A 42 -20.99 1.32 24.95
N GLN A 43 -20.74 0.01 25.05
CA GLN A 43 -21.23 -0.78 26.20
C GLN A 43 -20.53 -0.38 27.51
N LEU A 44 -19.24 -0.04 27.45
CA LEU A 44 -18.46 0.36 28.61
C LEU A 44 -18.96 1.67 29.23
N VAL A 45 -19.37 2.64 28.40
CA VAL A 45 -20.03 3.87 28.87
C VAL A 45 -21.28 3.56 29.69
N ILE A 46 -22.12 2.64 29.20
CA ILE A 46 -23.34 2.21 29.89
C ILE A 46 -23.00 1.50 31.20
N PHE A 47 -22.08 0.52 31.15
CA PHE A 47 -21.63 -0.24 32.31
C PHE A 47 -21.07 0.65 33.41
N ARG A 48 -20.16 1.58 33.07
CA ARG A 48 -19.56 2.50 34.04
C ARG A 48 -20.59 3.41 34.70
N LYS A 49 -21.62 3.85 33.95
CA LYS A 49 -22.73 4.62 34.49
C LYS A 49 -23.53 3.80 35.53
N ASP A 50 -23.86 2.56 35.22
CA ASP A 50 -24.63 1.70 36.11
C ASP A 50 -23.85 1.31 37.38
N VAL A 51 -22.56 0.99 37.23
CA VAL A 51 -21.64 0.74 38.34
C VAL A 51 -21.48 1.98 39.22
N LYS A 52 -21.36 3.18 38.62
CA LYS A 52 -21.28 4.44 39.38
C LYS A 52 -22.54 4.67 40.23
N ASN A 53 -23.72 4.34 39.70
CA ASN A 53 -24.98 4.45 40.44
C ASN A 53 -25.01 3.54 41.67
N LEU A 54 -24.47 2.32 41.57
CA LEU A 54 -24.32 1.39 42.70
C LEU A 54 -23.23 1.84 43.68
N ARG A 55 -22.12 2.37 43.17
CA ARG A 55 -21.02 2.89 44.00
C ARG A 55 -21.44 4.10 44.85
N ASN A 56 -22.40 4.88 44.38
CA ASN A 56 -22.99 5.99 45.12
C ASN A 56 -24.04 5.53 46.17
N TYR A 57 -24.19 4.22 46.39
CA TYR A 57 -25.02 3.69 47.47
C TYR A 57 -24.54 4.21 48.83
N SER A 58 -25.50 4.55 49.69
CA SER A 58 -25.30 4.81 51.11
C SER A 58 -26.42 4.15 51.89
N SER A 59 -26.07 3.51 53.01
CA SER A 59 -27.03 2.90 53.92
C SER A 59 -28.08 3.87 54.47
N ASP A 60 -27.71 5.15 54.59
CA ASP A 60 -28.58 6.22 55.12
C ASP A 60 -29.71 6.56 54.15
N SER A 61 -29.48 6.38 52.85
CA SER A 61 -30.44 6.63 51.77
C SER A 61 -31.06 5.36 51.18
N TYR A 62 -31.04 4.24 51.93
CA TYR A 62 -31.51 2.95 51.41
C TYR A 62 -32.97 3.01 50.92
N ASN A 63 -33.18 2.59 49.68
CA ASN A 63 -34.48 2.36 49.08
C ASN A 63 -34.45 1.07 48.27
N LYS A 64 -35.18 0.04 48.73
CA LYS A 64 -35.17 -1.30 48.12
C LYS A 64 -35.51 -1.28 46.63
N LYS A 65 -36.51 -0.50 46.22
CA LYS A 65 -36.95 -0.38 44.83
C LYS A 65 -35.86 0.25 43.94
N GLN A 66 -35.18 1.27 44.45
CA GLN A 66 -34.07 1.90 43.72
C GLN A 66 -32.89 0.94 43.57
N VAL A 67 -32.48 0.27 44.65
CA VAL A 67 -31.39 -0.72 44.61
C VAL A 67 -31.72 -1.83 43.63
N LYS A 68 -32.94 -2.38 43.69
CA LYS A 68 -33.41 -3.41 42.74
C LYS A 68 -33.21 -2.95 41.29
N ARG A 69 -33.66 -1.73 40.96
CA ARG A 69 -33.49 -1.15 39.61
C ARG A 69 -32.01 -1.02 39.21
N GLN A 70 -31.15 -0.59 40.14
CA GLN A 70 -29.72 -0.42 39.87
C GLN A 70 -29.00 -1.78 39.70
N LEU A 71 -29.35 -2.80 40.48
CA LEU A 71 -28.82 -4.16 40.33
C LEU A 71 -29.27 -4.78 39.00
N THR A 72 -30.53 -4.60 38.59
CA THR A 72 -31.01 -5.00 37.27
C THR A 72 -30.19 -4.35 36.15
N ALA A 73 -29.95 -3.03 36.26
CA ALA A 73 -29.18 -2.28 35.28
C ALA A 73 -27.74 -2.80 35.19
N PHE A 74 -27.06 -2.96 36.33
CA PHE A 74 -25.71 -3.52 36.42
C PHE A 74 -25.60 -4.91 35.78
N VAL A 75 -26.51 -5.84 36.10
CA VAL A 75 -26.50 -7.19 35.53
C VAL A 75 -26.67 -7.13 34.01
N LYS A 76 -27.57 -6.27 33.51
CA LYS A 76 -27.78 -6.10 32.07
C LYS A 76 -26.54 -5.51 31.39
N SER A 77 -25.97 -4.43 31.92
CA SER A 77 -24.83 -3.77 31.30
C SER A 77 -23.54 -4.57 31.40
N TYR A 78 -23.33 -5.34 32.48
CA TYR A 78 -22.25 -6.32 32.57
C TYR A 78 -22.35 -7.36 31.44
N ASN A 79 -23.53 -7.95 31.24
CA ASN A 79 -23.71 -8.98 30.20
C ASN A 79 -23.50 -8.44 28.78
N SER A 80 -23.95 -7.21 28.52
CA SER A 80 -23.69 -6.53 27.24
C SER A 80 -22.21 -6.25 27.02
N LEU A 81 -21.53 -5.75 28.06
CA LEU A 81 -20.09 -5.49 28.03
C LEU A 81 -19.31 -6.79 27.77
N LYS A 82 -19.61 -7.87 28.51
CA LYS A 82 -18.98 -9.18 28.32
C LYS A 82 -19.15 -9.68 26.88
N SER A 83 -20.37 -9.59 26.35
CA SER A 83 -20.64 -10.03 24.97
C SER A 83 -19.83 -9.24 23.94
N SER A 84 -19.65 -7.93 24.13
CA SER A 84 -18.85 -7.09 23.23
C SER A 84 -17.35 -7.32 23.41
N SER A 85 -16.90 -7.60 24.64
CA SER A 85 -15.49 -7.92 24.93
C SER A 85 -15.04 -9.24 24.30
N ASP A 86 -15.96 -10.20 24.19
CA ASP A 86 -15.68 -11.47 23.53
C ASP A 86 -15.55 -11.32 22.00
N GLN A 87 -16.11 -10.25 21.40
CA GLN A 87 -15.95 -9.94 19.96
C GLN A 87 -14.67 -9.18 19.66
N ALA A 88 -14.28 -8.22 20.52
CA ALA A 88 -13.12 -7.36 20.29
C ALA A 88 -11.75 -8.07 20.29
N ASP A 89 -11.68 -9.35 20.71
CA ASP A 89 -10.50 -10.23 20.72
C ASP A 89 -9.15 -9.54 21.04
N ASN A 90 -9.14 -8.70 22.09
CA ASN A 90 -7.96 -7.94 22.50
C ASN A 90 -7.44 -8.42 23.87
N ALA A 91 -6.12 -8.63 23.97
CA ALA A 91 -5.49 -9.17 25.17
C ALA A 91 -5.61 -8.25 26.40
N SER A 92 -5.49 -6.94 26.23
CA SER A 92 -5.63 -5.96 27.31
C SER A 92 -7.09 -5.88 27.80
N ILE A 93 -8.05 -5.86 26.88
CA ILE A 93 -9.48 -5.92 27.21
C ILE A 93 -9.81 -7.22 27.95
N LYS A 94 -9.34 -8.37 27.45
CA LYS A 94 -9.54 -9.68 28.08
C LYS A 94 -9.01 -9.72 29.50
N LYS A 95 -7.81 -9.19 29.74
CA LYS A 95 -7.21 -9.09 31.08
C LYS A 95 -8.07 -8.28 32.05
N GLU A 96 -8.67 -7.18 31.61
CA GLU A 96 -9.57 -6.39 32.47
C GLU A 96 -10.91 -7.11 32.70
N MET A 97 -11.41 -7.88 31.72
CA MET A 97 -12.60 -8.71 31.88
C MET A 97 -12.37 -9.86 32.88
N ASP A 98 -11.20 -10.51 32.83
CA ASP A 98 -10.82 -11.57 33.77
C ASP A 98 -10.80 -11.05 35.22
N LYS A 99 -10.32 -9.83 35.46
CA LYS A 99 -10.39 -9.19 36.79
C LYS A 99 -11.83 -8.95 37.25
N LEU A 100 -12.73 -8.55 36.36
CA LEU A 100 -14.15 -8.41 36.71
C LEU A 100 -14.76 -9.75 37.11
N GLU A 101 -14.43 -10.82 36.38
CA GLU A 101 -14.87 -12.18 36.67
C GLU A 101 -14.30 -12.70 38.02
N GLU A 102 -13.05 -12.36 38.33
CA GLU A 102 -12.41 -12.63 39.63
C GLU A 102 -13.17 -11.94 40.77
N TYR A 103 -13.45 -10.63 40.66
CA TYR A 103 -14.18 -9.90 41.70
C TYR A 103 -15.59 -10.44 41.92
N LEU A 104 -16.27 -10.90 40.85
CA LEU A 104 -17.57 -11.55 40.96
C LEU A 104 -17.48 -12.89 41.70
N SER A 105 -16.41 -13.66 41.43
CA SER A 105 -16.15 -14.95 42.06
C SER A 105 -15.83 -14.80 43.55
N ASP A 106 -14.94 -13.86 43.90
CA ASP A 106 -14.57 -13.55 45.29
C ASP A 106 -15.78 -13.15 46.15
N ASN A 107 -16.78 -12.52 45.51
CA ASN A 107 -17.97 -12.00 46.18
C ASN A 107 -19.22 -12.86 45.95
N GLU A 108 -19.08 -14.05 45.36
CA GLU A 108 -20.19 -14.89 44.90
C GLU A 108 -21.22 -15.17 46.01
N LYS A 109 -20.77 -15.49 47.23
CA LYS A 109 -21.65 -15.78 48.36
C LYS A 109 -22.53 -14.59 48.75
N SER A 110 -21.97 -13.38 48.73
CA SER A 110 -22.69 -12.15 49.07
C SER A 110 -23.62 -11.74 47.92
N LEU A 111 -23.18 -11.90 46.67
CA LEU A 111 -23.99 -11.64 45.48
C LEU A 111 -25.19 -12.59 45.41
N LYS A 112 -25.02 -13.88 45.71
CA LYS A 112 -26.10 -14.88 45.77
C LYS A 112 -27.17 -14.52 46.80
N LYS A 113 -26.79 -13.95 47.96
CA LYS A 113 -27.76 -13.44 48.95
C LYS A 113 -28.62 -12.30 48.42
N LEU A 114 -28.06 -11.48 47.53
CA LEU A 114 -28.81 -10.45 46.81
C LEU A 114 -29.56 -11.00 45.58
N GLY A 115 -29.58 -12.31 45.35
CA GLY A 115 -30.22 -12.91 44.17
C GLY A 115 -29.39 -12.80 42.89
N ILE A 116 -28.12 -12.36 42.94
CA ILE A 116 -27.24 -12.32 41.76
C ILE A 116 -26.46 -13.62 41.66
N LYS A 117 -26.63 -14.33 40.54
CA LYS A 117 -25.98 -15.61 40.26
C LYS A 117 -25.14 -15.47 38.98
N SER A 118 -23.94 -16.03 38.98
CA SER A 118 -23.11 -16.18 37.78
C SER A 118 -23.37 -17.55 37.14
N SER A 119 -23.53 -17.61 35.83
CA SER A 119 -23.67 -18.83 35.04
C SER A 119 -23.11 -18.59 33.64
N ASN A 120 -22.20 -19.44 33.17
CA ASN A 120 -21.53 -19.32 31.87
C ASN A 120 -20.96 -17.90 31.64
N ASN A 121 -20.27 -17.35 32.65
CA ASN A 121 -19.68 -16.01 32.64
C ASN A 121 -20.67 -14.85 32.41
N LYS A 122 -21.98 -15.12 32.54
CA LYS A 122 -23.05 -14.11 32.53
C LYS A 122 -23.72 -14.04 33.90
N LEU A 123 -24.25 -12.86 34.22
CA LEU A 123 -25.00 -12.62 35.44
C LEU A 123 -26.51 -12.79 35.21
N LYS A 124 -27.19 -13.34 36.21
CA LYS A 124 -28.66 -13.37 36.30
C LYS A 124 -29.07 -12.76 37.63
N PHE A 125 -30.09 -11.91 37.60
CA PHE A 125 -30.70 -11.32 38.79
C PHE A 125 -32.05 -11.99 39.07
N ASP A 126 -32.11 -12.73 40.17
CA ASP A 126 -33.29 -13.37 40.73
C ASP A 126 -34.02 -12.36 41.62
N THR A 127 -34.98 -11.66 41.03
CA THR A 127 -35.68 -10.55 41.69
C THR A 127 -36.53 -11.01 42.87
N ASP A 128 -37.02 -12.25 42.84
CA ASP A 128 -37.88 -12.81 43.88
C ASP A 128 -37.03 -13.11 45.11
N THR A 129 -35.85 -13.71 44.92
CA THR A 129 -34.86 -13.87 45.99
C THR A 129 -34.50 -12.54 46.64
N PHE A 130 -34.35 -11.46 45.86
CA PHE A 130 -34.06 -10.13 46.39
C PHE A 130 -35.26 -9.51 47.14
N ASP A 131 -36.48 -9.70 46.63
CA ASP A 131 -37.70 -9.17 47.25
C ASP A 131 -38.02 -9.87 48.58
N ASP A 132 -37.76 -11.17 48.68
CA ASP A 132 -37.97 -11.97 49.89
C ASP A 132 -36.92 -11.70 50.98
N PHE A 133 -35.74 -11.19 50.61
CA PHE A 133 -34.67 -10.89 51.55
C PHE A 133 -35.00 -9.67 52.43
N THR A 134 -34.80 -9.77 53.74
CA THR A 134 -35.21 -8.70 54.65
C THR A 134 -34.41 -7.41 54.42
N ASP A 135 -35.03 -6.24 54.64
CA ASP A 135 -34.35 -4.94 54.44
C ASP A 135 -33.09 -4.80 55.31
N LYS A 136 -33.15 -5.30 56.55
CA LYS A 136 -32.02 -5.26 57.48
C LYS A 136 -30.83 -6.08 56.95
N GLU A 137 -31.09 -7.27 56.43
CA GLU A 137 -30.03 -8.12 55.88
C GLU A 137 -29.53 -7.60 54.53
N THR A 138 -30.44 -7.09 53.69
CA THR A 138 -30.11 -6.46 52.41
C THR A 138 -29.12 -5.31 52.62
N LYS A 139 -29.43 -4.38 53.55
CA LYS A 139 -28.52 -3.27 53.91
C LYS A 139 -27.13 -3.77 54.32
N LYS A 140 -27.05 -4.78 55.19
CA LYS A 140 -25.75 -5.32 55.66
C LYS A 140 -24.91 -5.88 54.52
N VAL A 141 -25.52 -6.59 53.57
CA VAL A 141 -24.83 -7.13 52.40
C VAL A 141 -24.39 -6.00 51.46
N LEU A 142 -25.25 -5.01 51.22
CA LEU A 142 -24.93 -3.84 50.38
C LEU A 142 -23.79 -3.00 50.97
N GLN A 143 -23.79 -2.75 52.29
CA GLN A 143 -22.68 -2.07 52.96
C GLN A 143 -21.35 -2.78 52.70
N THR A 144 -21.33 -4.11 52.81
CA THR A 144 -20.13 -4.92 52.57
C THR A 144 -19.65 -4.85 51.11
N LEU A 145 -20.58 -4.93 50.16
CA LEU A 145 -20.24 -4.96 48.74
C LEU A 145 -19.94 -3.58 48.17
N PHE A 146 -20.61 -2.53 48.65
CA PHE A 146 -20.67 -1.24 47.97
C PHE A 146 -20.00 -0.10 48.74
N GLU A 147 -19.99 -0.12 50.07
CA GLU A 147 -19.38 0.93 50.87
C GLU A 147 -17.88 0.68 51.10
N GLY A 148 -17.09 1.75 51.02
CA GLY A 148 -15.64 1.69 51.18
C GLY A 148 -14.88 1.75 49.85
N SER A 149 -13.64 2.23 49.92
CA SER A 149 -12.77 2.40 48.75
C SER A 149 -12.29 1.07 48.15
N ASP A 150 -12.22 0.01 48.95
CA ASP A 150 -11.82 -1.34 48.53
C ASP A 150 -13.01 -2.30 48.34
N SER A 151 -14.23 -1.77 48.36
CA SER A 151 -15.46 -2.53 48.16
C SER A 151 -15.51 -3.17 46.76
N PHE A 152 -16.29 -4.24 46.62
CA PHE A 152 -16.51 -4.91 45.34
C PHE A 152 -16.87 -3.93 44.22
N ILE A 153 -17.84 -3.04 44.45
CA ILE A 153 -18.27 -2.09 43.40
C ILE A 153 -17.19 -1.04 43.09
N SER A 154 -16.37 -0.66 44.08
CA SER A 154 -15.25 0.26 43.87
C SER A 154 -14.17 -0.36 42.99
N LYS A 155 -13.87 -1.65 43.19
CA LYS A 155 -12.95 -2.43 42.34
C LYS A 155 -13.48 -2.56 40.91
N VAL A 156 -14.74 -2.96 40.77
CA VAL A 156 -15.43 -3.03 39.47
C VAL A 156 -15.43 -1.68 38.75
N TYR A 157 -15.70 -0.58 39.46
CA TYR A 157 -15.66 0.78 38.90
C TYR A 157 -14.27 1.17 38.42
N LYS A 158 -13.22 0.81 39.17
CA LYS A 158 -11.84 1.07 38.78
C LYS A 158 -11.47 0.29 37.52
N THR A 159 -11.73 -1.01 37.47
CA THR A 159 -11.47 -1.85 36.30
C THR A 159 -12.23 -1.38 35.06
N GLY A 160 -13.49 -0.93 35.21
CA GLY A 160 -14.21 -0.32 34.10
C GLY A 160 -13.53 0.93 33.53
N ARG A 161 -12.79 1.70 34.33
CA ARG A 161 -11.97 2.83 33.84
C ARG A 161 -10.66 2.38 33.19
N ASP A 162 -10.06 1.31 33.67
CA ASP A 162 -8.81 0.80 33.11
C ASP A 162 -9.06 0.10 31.76
N MET A 163 -10.22 -0.55 31.61
CA MET A 163 -10.70 -1.09 30.34
C MET A 163 -11.02 0.02 29.32
N ASP A 164 -11.54 1.18 29.75
CA ASP A 164 -11.79 2.37 28.91
C ASP A 164 -10.51 2.83 28.22
N LYS A 165 -9.44 2.99 29.02
CA LYS A 165 -8.12 3.39 28.51
C LYS A 165 -7.54 2.35 27.54
N SER A 166 -7.71 1.07 27.87
CA SER A 166 -7.24 -0.02 27.00
C SER A 166 -7.99 0.00 25.66
N ALA A 167 -9.30 0.26 25.68
CA ALA A 167 -10.10 0.35 24.46
C ALA A 167 -9.74 1.59 23.61
N ASP A 168 -9.45 2.73 24.23
CA ASP A 168 -9.01 3.94 23.52
C ASP A 168 -7.67 3.75 22.79
N GLU A 169 -6.74 2.99 23.39
CA GLU A 169 -5.45 2.67 22.77
C GLU A 169 -5.62 1.73 21.56
N GLU A 170 -6.68 0.94 21.53
CA GLU A 170 -6.94 -0.15 20.58
C GLU A 170 -8.06 0.18 19.59
N GLU A 171 -8.63 1.40 19.63
CA GLU A 171 -9.70 1.85 18.74
C GLU A 171 -9.32 1.71 17.25
N TYR A 172 -8.03 1.66 16.95
CA TYR A 172 -7.52 1.55 15.59
C TYR A 172 -6.56 0.38 15.39
N GLN A 173 -6.86 -0.46 14.39
CA GLN A 173 -5.98 -1.53 13.95
C GLN A 173 -5.22 -1.16 12.67
N LEU A 174 -4.07 -1.82 12.45
CA LEU A 174 -3.27 -1.69 11.23
C LEU A 174 -3.57 -2.83 10.26
N ASN A 175 -4.43 -2.57 9.29
CA ASN A 175 -4.82 -3.54 8.27
C ASN A 175 -3.96 -3.42 7.02
N LEU A 176 -3.47 -4.55 6.50
CA LEU A 176 -2.76 -4.58 5.23
C LEU A 176 -3.78 -4.49 4.09
N ARG A 177 -3.82 -3.35 3.40
CA ARG A 177 -4.67 -3.14 2.22
C ARG A 177 -3.83 -3.16 0.95
N ARG A 178 -4.42 -3.71 -0.11
CA ARG A 178 -3.86 -3.67 -1.47
C ARG A 178 -4.40 -2.45 -2.18
N PHE A 179 -3.50 -1.72 -2.82
CA PHE A 179 -3.78 -0.54 -3.61
C PHE A 179 -3.25 -0.75 -5.02
N HIS A 180 -3.84 -0.06 -5.98
CA HIS A 180 -3.32 0.05 -7.32
C HIS A 180 -3.10 1.52 -7.68
N THR A 181 -2.04 1.80 -8.43
CA THR A 181 -1.83 3.09 -9.08
C THR A 181 -1.83 2.87 -10.58
N ILE A 182 -2.53 3.74 -11.31
CA ILE A 182 -2.57 3.71 -12.76
C ILE A 182 -1.66 4.83 -13.25
N THR A 183 -0.60 4.48 -13.98
CA THR A 183 0.24 5.42 -14.70
C THR A 183 -0.27 5.49 -16.13
N GLN A 184 -0.77 6.65 -16.54
CA GLN A 184 -1.18 6.89 -17.91
C GLN A 184 -0.02 7.50 -18.70
N TYR A 185 0.05 7.13 -19.97
CA TYR A 185 1.01 7.64 -20.94
C TYR A 185 0.27 8.29 -22.09
N THR A 186 0.83 9.39 -22.59
CA THR A 186 0.40 10.01 -23.83
C THR A 186 0.86 9.19 -25.03
N ASP A 187 0.21 9.37 -26.18
CA ASP A 187 0.64 8.72 -27.42
C ASP A 187 2.08 9.12 -27.80
N ALA A 188 2.47 10.38 -27.54
CA ALA A 188 3.84 10.87 -27.77
C ALA A 188 4.86 10.15 -26.90
N GLU A 189 4.56 9.90 -25.61
CA GLU A 189 5.41 9.10 -24.72
C GLU A 189 5.56 7.67 -25.27
N ILE A 190 4.45 7.01 -25.62
CA ILE A 190 4.51 5.64 -26.16
C ILE A 190 5.28 5.57 -27.47
N ASN A 191 5.04 6.49 -28.39
CA ASN A 191 5.75 6.54 -29.67
C ASN A 191 7.24 6.80 -29.46
N THR A 192 7.62 7.71 -28.56
CA THR A 192 9.02 7.99 -28.23
C THR A 192 9.73 6.76 -27.70
N ALA A 193 9.13 6.05 -26.73
CA ALA A 193 9.73 4.84 -26.18
C ALA A 193 9.77 3.70 -27.21
N THR A 194 8.75 3.58 -28.05
CA THR A 194 8.69 2.58 -29.14
C THR A 194 9.78 2.83 -30.17
N LEU A 195 9.93 4.07 -30.66
CA LEU A 195 10.94 4.45 -31.65
C LEU A 195 12.36 4.35 -31.08
N ALA A 196 12.58 4.72 -29.83
CA ALA A 196 13.88 4.53 -29.17
C ALA A 196 14.24 3.04 -29.05
N ASN A 197 13.27 2.19 -28.70
CA ASN A 197 13.46 0.75 -28.66
C ASN A 197 13.70 0.15 -30.05
N GLN A 198 12.95 0.60 -31.07
CA GLN A 198 13.11 0.16 -32.46
C GLN A 198 14.47 0.57 -33.05
N LEU A 199 14.93 1.78 -32.75
CA LEU A 199 16.25 2.25 -33.18
C LEU A 199 17.35 1.31 -32.68
N LYS A 200 17.29 0.93 -31.40
CA LYS A 200 18.24 0.00 -30.75
C LYS A 200 18.09 -1.44 -31.24
N GLN A 201 16.89 -2.02 -31.12
CA GLN A 201 16.69 -3.47 -31.29
C GLN A 201 16.53 -3.90 -32.75
N THR A 202 16.07 -3.00 -33.62
CA THR A 202 15.79 -3.33 -35.03
C THR A 202 16.79 -2.65 -35.95
N CYS A 203 16.89 -1.32 -35.92
CA CYS A 203 17.65 -0.58 -36.93
C CYS A 203 19.17 -0.77 -36.75
N ILE A 204 19.67 -0.63 -35.52
CA ILE A 204 21.09 -0.86 -35.22
C ILE A 204 21.46 -2.32 -35.44
N ALA A 205 20.61 -3.27 -35.02
CA ALA A 205 20.82 -4.69 -35.28
C ALA A 205 20.90 -4.99 -36.79
N SER A 206 20.00 -4.39 -37.59
CA SER A 206 20.04 -4.47 -39.06
C SER A 206 21.38 -3.95 -39.62
N CYS A 207 21.88 -2.82 -39.13
CA CYS A 207 23.19 -2.34 -39.53
C CYS A 207 24.32 -3.29 -39.13
N GLN A 208 24.31 -3.80 -37.91
CA GLN A 208 25.29 -4.76 -37.38
C GLN A 208 25.36 -6.04 -38.21
N THR A 209 24.21 -6.57 -38.68
CA THR A 209 24.20 -7.80 -39.52
C THR A 209 24.88 -7.63 -40.87
N ASN A 210 25.06 -6.39 -41.33
CA ASN A 210 25.70 -6.06 -42.60
C ASN A 210 27.17 -5.61 -42.45
N VAL A 211 27.72 -5.63 -41.24
CA VAL A 211 29.14 -5.35 -40.99
C VAL A 211 30.01 -6.42 -41.66
N GLY A 212 31.04 -6.00 -42.40
CA GLY A 212 31.90 -6.91 -43.17
C GLY A 212 31.23 -7.55 -44.40
N GLY A 213 29.96 -7.27 -44.65
CA GLY A 213 29.22 -7.73 -45.84
C GLY A 213 29.58 -6.92 -47.09
N THR A 214 29.45 -7.55 -48.26
CA THR A 214 29.69 -6.92 -49.57
C THR A 214 28.39 -6.53 -50.29
N ASP A 215 27.24 -6.73 -49.66
CA ASP A 215 25.93 -6.37 -50.21
C ASP A 215 25.67 -4.87 -49.99
N GLU A 216 25.90 -4.10 -51.05
CA GLU A 216 25.72 -2.64 -51.02
C GLU A 216 24.26 -2.23 -50.79
N ASP A 217 23.30 -2.98 -51.33
CA ASP A 217 21.88 -2.67 -51.20
C ASP A 217 21.39 -2.92 -49.76
N ALA A 218 21.92 -3.96 -49.11
CA ALA A 218 21.61 -4.25 -47.71
C ALA A 218 22.14 -3.16 -46.76
N LYS A 219 23.41 -2.75 -46.91
CA LYS A 219 23.98 -1.63 -46.11
C LYS A 219 23.21 -0.33 -46.32
N ARG A 220 22.81 -0.02 -47.56
CA ARG A 220 22.04 1.20 -47.86
C ARG A 220 20.63 1.15 -47.24
N THR A 221 19.99 -0.02 -47.29
CA THR A 221 18.66 -0.23 -46.69
C THR A 221 18.70 -0.08 -45.18
N SER A 222 19.70 -0.65 -44.49
CA SER A 222 19.82 -0.54 -43.04
C SER A 222 20.08 0.90 -42.59
N LEU A 223 20.92 1.67 -43.31
CA LEU A 223 21.13 3.10 -43.03
C LEU A 223 19.86 3.92 -43.23
N ARG A 224 19.06 3.62 -44.26
CA ARG A 224 17.78 4.27 -44.49
C ARG A 224 16.82 4.05 -43.32
N GLU A 225 16.72 2.81 -42.83
CA GLU A 225 15.89 2.47 -41.67
C GLU A 225 16.37 3.22 -40.41
N TYR A 226 17.68 3.20 -40.14
CA TYR A 226 18.30 3.92 -39.04
C TYR A 226 18.00 5.43 -39.06
N VAL A 227 18.25 6.08 -40.20
CA VAL A 227 18.01 7.52 -40.40
C VAL A 227 16.52 7.86 -40.23
N ASN A 228 15.62 7.07 -40.82
CA ASN A 228 14.19 7.31 -40.74
C ASN A 228 13.68 7.17 -39.30
N THR A 229 14.05 6.11 -38.59
CA THR A 229 13.62 5.90 -37.19
C THR A 229 14.20 6.95 -36.26
N TYR A 230 15.47 7.35 -36.43
CA TYR A 230 16.06 8.45 -35.67
C TYR A 230 15.30 9.77 -35.89
N ASN A 231 14.98 10.11 -37.15
CA ASN A 231 14.25 11.34 -37.47
C ASN A 231 12.82 11.32 -36.91
N GLN A 232 12.14 10.18 -36.98
CA GLN A 232 10.81 10.01 -36.38
C GLN A 232 10.85 10.17 -34.85
N LEU A 233 11.89 9.65 -34.20
CA LEU A 233 12.10 9.81 -32.76
C LEU A 233 12.32 11.29 -32.40
N LEU A 234 13.16 11.99 -33.16
CA LEU A 234 13.43 13.42 -32.96
C LEU A 234 12.16 14.27 -33.16
N ALA A 235 11.35 13.93 -34.16
CA ALA A 235 10.10 14.61 -34.46
C ALA A 235 9.04 14.49 -33.35
N GLN A 236 9.21 13.58 -32.37
CA GLN A 236 8.32 13.53 -31.21
C GLN A 236 8.44 14.78 -30.32
N ASN A 237 9.51 15.58 -30.47
CA ASN A 237 9.72 16.86 -29.77
C ASN A 237 9.58 16.77 -28.24
N MET A 238 9.98 15.63 -27.66
CA MET A 238 9.99 15.44 -26.21
C MET A 238 11.19 16.15 -25.59
N ASP A 239 10.96 16.92 -24.52
CA ASP A 239 12.03 17.58 -23.76
C ASP A 239 12.73 16.57 -22.83
N LEU A 240 13.67 15.80 -23.40
CA LEU A 240 14.39 14.75 -22.70
C LEU A 240 15.90 14.91 -22.91
N SER A 241 16.65 14.96 -21.81
CA SER A 241 18.13 15.04 -21.85
C SER A 241 18.78 13.90 -22.64
N SER A 242 18.12 12.73 -22.69
CA SER A 242 18.57 11.57 -23.47
C SER A 242 18.43 11.79 -24.99
N LEU A 243 17.41 12.51 -25.46
CA LEU A 243 17.28 12.89 -26.86
C LEU A 243 18.31 13.95 -27.27
N SER A 244 18.57 14.95 -26.41
CA SER A 244 19.69 15.88 -26.62
C SER A 244 21.02 15.13 -26.71
N LYS A 245 21.20 14.08 -25.89
CA LYS A 245 22.40 13.25 -25.94
C LYS A 245 22.54 12.49 -27.25
N LEU A 246 21.46 11.96 -27.81
CA LEU A 246 21.47 11.34 -29.14
C LEU A 246 21.95 12.34 -30.22
N GLN A 247 21.45 13.58 -30.20
CA GLN A 247 21.88 14.63 -31.13
C GLN A 247 23.37 14.95 -31.00
N GLU A 248 23.89 15.06 -29.76
CA GLU A 248 25.31 15.27 -29.50
C GLU A 248 26.18 14.13 -30.06
N ILE A 249 25.72 12.88 -29.90
CA ILE A 249 26.44 11.71 -30.43
C ILE A 249 26.54 11.79 -31.95
N GLN A 250 25.44 12.12 -32.66
CA GLN A 250 25.49 12.30 -34.12
C GLN A 250 26.50 13.37 -34.52
N LYS A 251 26.43 14.55 -33.88
CA LYS A 251 27.36 15.66 -34.17
C LYS A 251 28.82 15.30 -33.92
N SER A 252 29.10 14.49 -32.90
CA SER A 252 30.46 14.06 -32.61
C SER A 252 31.08 13.15 -33.69
N GLN A 253 30.24 12.54 -34.55
CA GLN A 253 30.64 11.66 -35.64
C GLN A 253 30.30 12.26 -37.02
N GLU A 254 30.17 13.59 -37.13
CA GLU A 254 29.71 14.25 -38.35
C GLU A 254 30.56 13.89 -39.58
N SER A 255 31.89 13.82 -39.41
CA SER A 255 32.80 13.48 -40.51
C SER A 255 32.63 12.02 -40.96
N GLU A 256 32.49 11.10 -40.02
CA GLU A 256 32.30 9.68 -40.26
C GLU A 256 30.91 9.42 -40.89
N LEU A 257 29.88 10.10 -40.42
CA LEU A 257 28.54 10.04 -41.00
C LEU A 257 28.53 10.58 -42.44
N ALA A 258 29.27 11.65 -42.73
CA ALA A 258 29.41 12.17 -44.09
C ALA A 258 30.10 11.17 -45.06
N ASN A 259 31.02 10.34 -44.55
CA ASN A 259 31.60 9.23 -45.31
C ASN A 259 30.56 8.15 -45.65
N LEU A 260 29.52 8.01 -44.84
CA LEU A 260 28.36 7.16 -45.11
C LEU A 260 27.27 7.83 -45.96
N GLY A 261 27.50 9.06 -46.42
CA GLY A 261 26.50 9.84 -47.14
C GLY A 261 25.39 10.38 -46.24
N ILE A 262 25.61 10.48 -44.93
CA ILE A 262 24.66 11.05 -43.98
C ILE A 262 25.07 12.48 -43.64
N THR A 263 24.15 13.42 -43.86
CA THR A 263 24.32 14.84 -43.51
C THR A 263 23.43 15.18 -42.33
N ILE A 264 23.98 15.86 -41.32
CA ILE A 264 23.21 16.40 -40.19
C ILE A 264 22.65 17.76 -40.59
N GLN A 265 21.33 17.93 -40.53
CA GLN A 265 20.64 19.17 -40.84
C GLN A 265 20.64 20.14 -39.65
N GLU A 266 20.26 21.40 -39.87
CA GLU A 266 20.21 22.44 -38.83
C GLU A 266 19.29 22.07 -37.66
N ASP A 267 18.22 21.33 -37.93
CA ASP A 267 17.28 20.83 -36.93
C ASP A 267 17.74 19.53 -36.23
N ASN A 268 18.96 19.07 -36.52
CA ASN A 268 19.58 17.82 -36.06
C ASN A 268 18.96 16.54 -36.65
N SER A 269 18.05 16.65 -37.63
CA SER A 269 17.63 15.49 -38.43
C SER A 269 18.77 15.04 -39.35
N LEU A 270 18.70 13.80 -39.80
CA LEU A 270 19.68 13.17 -40.67
C LEU A 270 19.12 13.05 -42.10
N LEU A 271 19.94 13.35 -43.10
CA LEU A 271 19.62 13.15 -44.51
C LEU A 271 20.59 12.14 -45.13
N LEU A 272 20.05 11.08 -45.73
CA LEU A 272 20.84 10.07 -46.43
C LEU A 272 20.94 10.39 -47.93
N ASP A 273 22.15 10.52 -48.45
CA ASP A 273 22.47 10.54 -49.88
C ASP A 273 22.52 9.11 -50.42
N GLU A 274 21.40 8.66 -50.98
CA GLU A 274 21.28 7.34 -51.59
C GLU A 274 22.13 7.16 -52.86
N SER A 275 22.81 8.20 -53.36
CA SER A 275 23.75 8.10 -54.47
C SER A 275 25.21 7.94 -54.04
N LYS A 276 25.51 8.04 -52.73
CA LYS A 276 26.87 7.87 -52.20
C LYS A 276 27.48 6.53 -52.65
N ILE A 277 28.67 6.60 -53.23
CA ILE A 277 29.44 5.43 -53.68
C ILE A 277 29.96 4.67 -52.45
N GLN A 278 29.77 3.34 -52.43
CA GLN A 278 30.22 2.47 -51.34
C GLN A 278 31.66 1.99 -51.58
N ASP A 279 32.58 2.94 -51.61
CA ASP A 279 34.00 2.65 -51.74
C ASP A 279 34.61 2.09 -50.44
N SER A 280 35.92 1.83 -50.42
CA SER A 280 36.61 1.34 -49.23
C SER A 280 36.46 2.26 -48.02
N THR A 281 36.33 3.57 -48.22
CA THR A 281 36.15 4.53 -47.13
C THR A 281 34.76 4.37 -46.51
N PHE A 282 33.72 4.24 -47.33
CA PHE A 282 32.36 3.96 -46.89
C PHE A 282 32.32 2.66 -46.08
N CYS A 283 32.82 1.54 -46.64
CA CYS A 283 32.74 0.24 -46.00
C CYS A 283 33.51 0.19 -44.67
N ASN A 284 34.73 0.74 -44.64
CA ASN A 284 35.52 0.81 -43.41
C ASN A 284 34.84 1.69 -42.35
N THR A 285 34.23 2.81 -42.75
CA THR A 285 33.51 3.69 -41.82
C THR A 285 32.24 3.03 -41.30
N TYR A 286 31.54 2.29 -42.15
CA TYR A 286 30.34 1.55 -41.78
C TYR A 286 30.67 0.51 -40.72
N ASP A 287 31.70 -0.31 -40.97
CA ASP A 287 32.10 -1.38 -40.07
C ASP A 287 32.65 -0.82 -38.75
N MET A 288 33.35 0.34 -38.80
CA MET A 288 33.80 1.05 -37.60
C MET A 288 32.63 1.59 -36.77
N LEU A 289 31.65 2.25 -37.39
CA LEU A 289 30.54 2.86 -36.68
C LEU A 289 29.52 1.83 -36.21
N PHE A 290 29.25 0.76 -36.96
CA PHE A 290 28.20 -0.21 -36.65
C PHE A 290 28.73 -1.57 -36.19
N GLY A 291 30.04 -1.76 -36.03
CA GLY A 291 30.61 -2.98 -35.45
C GLY A 291 30.20 -3.21 -33.99
N GLU A 292 30.33 -4.46 -33.52
CA GLU A 292 29.96 -4.86 -32.15
C GLU A 292 30.69 -4.04 -31.07
N ASP A 293 31.98 -3.74 -31.27
CA ASP A 293 32.81 -2.96 -30.33
C ASP A 293 32.71 -1.44 -30.53
N SER A 294 31.75 -0.96 -31.32
CA SER A 294 31.61 0.46 -31.63
C SER A 294 31.22 1.29 -30.41
N SER A 295 32.07 2.25 -30.06
CA SER A 295 31.77 3.25 -29.02
C SER A 295 30.62 4.18 -29.41
N TYR A 296 30.40 4.39 -30.71
CA TYR A 296 29.26 5.15 -31.24
C TYR A 296 27.95 4.42 -30.94
N ILE A 297 27.84 3.14 -31.28
CA ILE A 297 26.62 2.35 -31.03
C ILE A 297 26.39 2.12 -29.55
N SER A 298 27.45 1.84 -28.77
CA SER A 298 27.31 1.77 -27.31
C SER A 298 26.71 3.05 -26.73
N SER A 299 27.10 4.22 -27.24
CA SER A 299 26.59 5.51 -26.77
C SER A 299 25.13 5.74 -27.21
N ILE A 300 24.79 5.39 -28.46
CA ILE A 300 23.40 5.48 -28.94
C ILE A 300 22.49 4.54 -28.14
N ASN A 301 22.89 3.29 -27.93
CA ASN A 301 22.12 2.31 -27.16
C ASN A 301 21.85 2.80 -25.73
N GLN A 302 22.87 3.29 -25.03
CA GLN A 302 22.70 3.85 -23.68
C GLN A 302 21.72 5.04 -23.65
N ALA A 303 21.78 5.91 -24.67
CA ALA A 303 20.86 7.03 -24.77
C ALA A 303 19.42 6.56 -25.05
N CYS A 304 19.22 5.58 -25.94
CA CYS A 304 17.91 4.95 -26.19
C CYS A 304 17.34 4.29 -24.94
N ASP A 305 18.14 3.52 -24.20
CA ASP A 305 17.70 2.85 -22.97
C ASP A 305 17.27 3.87 -21.91
N LYS A 306 18.03 4.96 -21.79
CA LYS A 306 17.68 6.07 -20.92
C LYS A 306 16.39 6.76 -21.37
N THR A 307 16.21 7.01 -22.67
CA THR A 307 14.96 7.57 -23.21
C THR A 307 13.76 6.70 -22.85
N VAL A 308 13.86 5.38 -23.08
CA VAL A 308 12.79 4.43 -22.72
C VAL A 308 12.49 4.50 -21.22
N ASN A 309 13.50 4.43 -20.36
CA ASN A 309 13.30 4.44 -18.91
C ASN A 309 12.70 5.77 -18.42
N ASP A 310 13.19 6.91 -18.92
CA ASP A 310 12.70 8.24 -18.53
C ASP A 310 11.23 8.43 -18.92
N VAL A 311 10.85 7.98 -20.11
CA VAL A 311 9.49 8.09 -20.66
C VAL A 311 8.54 7.13 -19.96
N LEU A 312 8.91 5.84 -19.88
CA LEU A 312 8.08 4.82 -19.25
C LEU A 312 8.09 4.90 -17.72
N LYS A 313 9.00 5.70 -17.15
CA LYS A 313 9.17 5.90 -15.71
C LYS A 313 9.41 4.57 -14.97
N ALA A 314 10.07 3.61 -15.62
CA ALA A 314 10.15 2.23 -15.14
C ALA A 314 10.77 2.13 -13.74
N ASP A 315 11.86 2.86 -13.47
CA ASP A 315 12.47 2.93 -12.14
C ASP A 315 11.51 3.43 -11.05
N LYS A 316 10.69 4.45 -11.36
CA LYS A 316 9.70 5.00 -10.42
C LYS A 316 8.57 4.02 -10.14
N LEU A 317 8.34 3.08 -11.05
CA LEU A 317 7.36 2.01 -10.92
C LEU A 317 7.95 0.74 -10.28
N GLY A 318 9.24 0.76 -9.90
CA GLY A 318 9.94 -0.40 -9.35
C GLY A 318 10.13 -1.53 -10.37
N ILE A 319 10.11 -1.17 -11.66
CA ILE A 319 10.33 -2.09 -12.78
C ILE A 319 11.80 -1.99 -13.18
N LYS A 320 12.47 -3.14 -13.22
CA LYS A 320 13.79 -3.24 -13.85
C LYS A 320 13.58 -3.56 -15.33
N LEU A 321 14.09 -2.71 -16.20
CA LEU A 321 14.15 -3.03 -17.62
C LEU A 321 15.32 -3.98 -17.86
N ASP A 322 15.04 -5.10 -18.51
CA ASP A 322 16.06 -6.02 -19.01
C ASP A 322 16.64 -5.42 -20.29
N ILE A 323 17.59 -4.52 -20.06
CA ILE A 323 18.33 -3.84 -21.10
C ILE A 323 19.41 -4.83 -21.52
N GLY A 324 19.10 -5.66 -22.53
CA GLY A 324 20.08 -6.58 -23.12
C GLY A 324 21.41 -5.85 -23.35
N ILE A 325 22.46 -6.40 -22.73
CA ILE A 325 23.86 -6.07 -23.00
C ILE A 325 24.28 -6.94 -24.17
#